data_AF-A0A5N6MJY8-F1
#
_entry.id   AF-A0A5N6MJY8-F1
#
_cell.length_a   1.000
_cell.length_b   1.000
_cell.length_c   1.000
_cell.angle_alpha   90.00
_cell.angle_beta   90.00
_cell.angle_gamma   90.00
#
_symmetry.space_group_name_H-M   'P 1'
#
loop_
_entity.id
_entity.type
_entity.pdbx_description
1 polymer ?
#
loop_
_entity_poly.entity_id
_entity_poly.type
_entity_poly.pdbx_seq_one_letter_code
_entity_poly.pdbx_strand_id
1 'polypeptide(L)'
;MYSTASEFNPGIPPSSFMSFLRQNPHTSGVVLEDFDTSFSNKFYHSHLDDLSNINSSAIVAAASLVARTLYFLASNNTDLSDSSLNSVKVNSSLVDELLGCLLNCEPGLSCDLVNQYISPSSTCPSHYVGVIQGDPSEPFIGYVGDVPRFVWNFMADKTSGLLKNVGPCSENCSQTGGVCIKQEIDGKGICVISTTRYVPAYSTRLKYEAEGWIVLPPNSSDPMGAADPIWTESNWNTISLRVYSVQGAAYDHLILVVGVAVTTLSYLLIIFIKAFLAKALKQD
;
A
#
# COMPACT_ATOMS: atom_id res chain seq x y z
N MET A 1 31.51 4.81 12.81
CA MET A 1 32.60 4.32 11.94
C MET A 1 31.92 3.57 10.81
N TYR A 2 32.02 4.06 9.57
CA TYR A 2 31.42 3.40 8.40
C TYR A 2 32.44 2.42 7.83
N SER A 3 31.98 1.26 7.38
CA SER A 3 32.82 0.25 6.72
C SER A 3 32.53 0.27 5.22
N THR A 4 33.54 -0.01 4.41
CA THR A 4 33.34 -0.35 3.00
C THR A 4 32.64 -1.71 2.90
N ALA A 5 31.92 -1.95 1.80
CA ALA A 5 31.30 -3.24 1.53
C ALA A 5 32.34 -4.37 1.52
N SER A 6 31.93 -5.55 1.99
CA SER A 6 32.76 -6.74 2.05
C SER A 6 33.37 -7.13 0.70
N GLU A 7 34.66 -7.50 0.71
CA GLU A 7 35.33 -8.07 -0.46
C GLU A 7 34.70 -9.40 -0.91
N PHE A 8 34.00 -10.12 -0.02
CA PHE A 8 33.30 -11.37 -0.33
C PHE A 8 31.95 -11.15 -1.02
N ASN A 9 31.41 -9.92 -0.99
CA ASN A 9 30.21 -9.53 -1.71
C ASN A 9 30.37 -8.09 -2.27
N PRO A 10 31.25 -7.89 -3.27
CA PRO A 10 31.66 -6.56 -3.73
C PRO A 10 30.58 -5.84 -4.56
N GLY A 11 29.35 -6.35 -4.58
CA GLY A 11 28.25 -5.82 -5.36
C GLY A 11 27.43 -4.76 -4.62
N ILE A 12 26.68 -3.98 -5.39
CA ILE A 12 25.63 -3.11 -4.82
C ILE A 12 24.45 -4.01 -4.44
N PRO A 13 23.93 -3.93 -3.20
CA PRO A 13 22.80 -4.73 -2.79
C PRO A 13 21.54 -4.37 -3.61
N PRO A 14 20.55 -5.29 -3.70
CA PRO A 14 19.31 -5.05 -4.42
C PRO A 14 18.64 -3.74 -3.98
N SER A 15 18.68 -2.73 -4.85
CA SER A 15 18.21 -1.37 -4.54
C SER A 15 17.80 -0.64 -5.81
N SER A 16 16.95 0.39 -5.67
CA SER A 16 16.52 1.21 -6.81
C SER A 16 17.68 1.88 -7.54
N PHE A 17 18.83 2.07 -6.87
CA PHE A 17 20.04 2.63 -7.48
C PHE A 17 20.56 1.76 -8.65
N MET A 18 20.33 0.45 -8.62
CA MET A 18 20.71 -0.45 -9.72
C MET A 18 20.01 -0.08 -11.04
N SER A 19 18.76 0.41 -10.98
CA SER A 19 18.03 0.86 -12.17
C SER A 19 18.67 2.12 -12.78
N PHE A 20 19.13 3.05 -11.94
CA PHE A 20 19.85 4.24 -12.41
C PHE A 20 21.20 3.88 -13.04
N LEU A 21 21.93 2.93 -12.45
CA LEU A 21 23.20 2.45 -13.00
C LEU A 21 23.05 1.71 -14.32
N ARG A 22 21.95 0.97 -14.52
CA ARG A 22 21.63 0.35 -15.82
C ARG A 22 21.41 1.39 -16.91
N GLN A 23 20.75 2.51 -16.59
CA GLN A 23 20.52 3.60 -17.53
C GLN A 23 21.81 4.42 -17.78
N ASN A 24 22.57 4.71 -16.72
CA ASN A 24 23.82 5.46 -16.80
C ASN A 24 24.84 4.90 -15.79
N PRO A 25 25.82 4.11 -16.26
CA PRO A 25 26.85 3.52 -15.39
C PRO A 25 27.77 4.53 -14.70
N HIS A 26 27.81 5.79 -15.17
CA HIS A 26 28.62 6.85 -14.58
C HIS A 26 27.90 7.61 -13.46
N THR A 27 26.68 7.20 -13.10
CA THR A 27 25.93 7.83 -12.00
C THR A 27 26.63 7.54 -10.67
N SER A 28 27.14 8.58 -10.01
CA SER A 28 27.62 8.48 -8.63
C SER A 28 26.44 8.31 -7.67
N GLY A 29 26.54 7.37 -6.75
CA GLY A 29 25.52 7.15 -5.73
C GLY A 29 26.05 6.34 -4.56
N VAL A 30 25.30 6.38 -3.46
CA VAL A 30 25.62 5.70 -2.22
C VAL A 30 24.36 4.97 -1.77
N VAL A 31 24.50 3.70 -1.40
CA VAL A 31 23.45 2.91 -0.76
C VAL A 31 23.85 2.71 0.70
N LEU A 32 22.97 3.07 1.62
CA LEU A 32 23.19 2.94 3.05
C LEU A 32 22.37 1.77 3.56
N GLU A 33 23.03 0.79 4.16
CA GLU A 33 22.42 -0.45 4.66
C GLU A 33 22.88 -0.74 6.10
N ASP A 34 22.18 -1.65 6.77
CA ASP A 34 22.49 -2.12 8.12
C ASP A 34 23.27 -3.44 8.15
N PHE A 35 23.75 -3.91 7.00
CA PHE A 35 24.47 -5.17 6.83
C PHE A 35 25.69 -5.02 5.93
N ASP A 36 26.61 -6.00 6.02
CA ASP A 36 27.83 -6.05 5.20
C ASP A 36 27.75 -7.13 4.11
N THR A 37 27.60 -8.41 4.50
CA THR A 37 27.56 -9.53 3.54
C THR A 37 26.16 -10.03 3.22
N SER A 38 25.27 -10.06 4.21
CA SER A 38 23.93 -10.65 4.14
C SER A 38 22.99 -9.89 5.06
N PHE A 39 21.70 -9.81 4.72
CA PHE A 39 20.71 -9.10 5.52
C PHE A 39 20.78 -9.43 7.01
N SER A 40 20.83 -8.38 7.82
CA SER A 40 20.72 -8.47 9.28
C SER A 40 19.31 -8.91 9.69
N ASN A 41 18.30 -8.51 8.92
CA ASN A 41 16.91 -8.87 9.13
C ASN A 41 16.62 -10.34 8.82
N LYS A 42 16.15 -11.09 9.83
CA LYS A 42 15.78 -12.51 9.73
C LYS A 42 14.36 -12.74 9.20
N PHE A 43 13.54 -11.71 9.16
CA PHE A 43 12.13 -11.76 8.79
C PHE A 43 11.81 -10.98 7.52
N TYR A 44 12.81 -10.70 6.66
CA TYR A 44 12.67 -9.93 5.43
C TYR A 44 11.39 -10.27 4.63
N HIS A 45 10.49 -9.28 4.45
CA HIS A 45 9.17 -9.39 3.80
C HIS A 45 8.20 -10.42 4.42
N SER A 46 8.36 -10.74 5.71
CA SER A 46 7.44 -11.61 6.45
C SER A 46 6.46 -10.80 7.29
N HIS A 47 5.35 -11.42 7.66
CA HIS A 47 4.40 -10.89 8.65
C HIS A 47 5.01 -10.73 10.06
N LEU A 48 6.20 -11.31 10.31
CA LEU A 48 6.98 -11.16 11.54
C LEU A 48 7.98 -10.00 11.48
N ASP A 49 8.04 -9.28 10.35
CA ASP A 49 8.88 -8.09 10.20
C ASP A 49 8.16 -6.88 10.77
N ASP A 50 8.16 -6.78 12.10
CA ASP A 50 7.41 -5.78 12.84
C ASP A 50 8.31 -4.81 13.61
N LEU A 51 7.69 -3.87 14.32
CA LEU A 51 8.37 -2.85 15.12
C LEU A 51 9.36 -3.43 16.15
N SER A 52 9.15 -4.66 16.64
CA SER A 52 10.05 -5.29 17.62
C SER A 52 11.43 -5.60 17.04
N ASN A 53 11.55 -5.68 15.71
CA ASN A 53 12.79 -5.92 14.99
C ASN A 53 13.58 -4.63 14.68
N ILE A 54 13.05 -3.46 15.07
CA ILE A 54 13.58 -2.15 14.69
C ILE A 54 14.19 -1.40 15.87
N ASN A 55 15.37 -0.80 15.65
CA ASN A 55 16.02 0.09 16.62
C ASN A 55 15.80 1.56 16.25
N SER A 56 14.89 2.23 16.96
CA SER A 56 14.59 3.66 16.74
C SER A 56 15.82 4.56 16.82
N SER A 57 16.73 4.32 17.78
CA SER A 57 17.93 5.14 17.93
C SER A 57 18.86 5.08 16.71
N ALA A 58 18.92 3.92 16.05
CA ALA A 58 19.68 3.74 14.82
C ALA A 58 19.05 4.53 13.66
N ILE A 59 17.72 4.55 13.58
CA ILE A 59 16.98 5.34 12.58
C ILE A 59 17.23 6.84 12.78
N VAL A 60 17.18 7.34 14.02
CA VAL A 60 17.49 8.75 14.33
C VAL A 60 18.92 9.11 13.91
N ALA A 61 19.89 8.22 14.17
CA ALA A 61 21.29 8.42 13.77
C ALA A 61 21.45 8.43 12.24
N ALA A 62 20.83 7.47 11.55
CA ALA A 62 20.85 7.38 10.08
C ALA A 62 20.19 8.61 9.44
N ALA A 63 19.01 9.02 9.91
CA ALA A 63 18.32 10.22 9.43
C ALA A 63 19.15 11.49 9.66
N SER A 64 19.83 11.60 10.80
CA SER A 64 20.71 12.73 11.11
C SER A 64 21.91 12.79 10.17
N LEU A 65 22.52 11.64 9.88
CA LEU A 65 23.62 11.50 8.94
C LEU A 65 23.19 11.91 7.53
N VAL A 66 22.06 11.38 7.04
CA VAL A 66 21.53 11.70 5.71
C VAL A 66 21.18 13.18 5.60
N ALA A 67 20.45 13.73 6.56
CA ALA A 67 20.04 15.15 6.53
C ALA A 67 21.25 16.10 6.49
N ARG A 68 22.27 15.86 7.31
CA ARG A 68 23.49 16.67 7.34
C ARG A 68 24.33 16.52 6.07
N THR A 69 24.39 15.30 5.52
CA THR A 69 25.11 15.05 4.26
C THR A 69 24.42 15.73 3.09
N LEU A 70 23.09 15.68 3.01
CA LEU A 70 22.33 16.38 1.98
C LEU A 70 22.48 17.89 2.10
N TYR A 71 22.44 18.43 3.33
CA TYR A 71 22.70 19.84 3.59
C TYR A 71 24.10 20.24 3.11
N PHE A 72 25.12 19.46 3.47
CA PHE A 72 26.50 19.66 3.04
C PHE A 72 26.63 19.71 1.50
N LEU A 73 26.04 18.73 0.81
CA LEU A 73 26.09 18.62 -0.65
C LEU A 73 25.34 19.77 -1.34
N ALA A 74 24.20 20.20 -0.79
CA ALA A 74 23.42 21.29 -1.33
C ALA A 74 24.08 22.67 -1.13
N SER A 75 24.82 22.86 -0.04
CA SER A 75 25.52 24.11 0.30
C SER A 75 26.80 24.35 -0.51
N ASN A 76 27.17 23.46 -1.43
CA ASN A 76 28.35 23.56 -2.31
C ASN A 76 29.65 23.97 -1.58
N ASN A 77 29.80 23.52 -0.33
CA ASN A 77 30.98 23.72 0.51
C ASN A 77 31.31 25.18 0.93
N THR A 78 30.41 26.17 0.72
CA THR A 78 30.74 27.58 0.95
C THR A 78 30.35 28.14 2.34
N ASP A 79 29.47 27.47 3.11
CA ASP A 79 28.94 27.98 4.40
C ASP A 79 28.79 26.90 5.50
N LEU A 80 29.81 26.05 5.65
CA LEU A 80 29.75 24.91 6.59
C LEU A 80 30.60 25.15 7.83
N SER A 81 30.05 25.91 8.78
CA SER A 81 30.53 25.83 10.15
C SER A 81 29.95 24.59 10.83
N ASP A 82 30.68 24.05 11.81
CA ASP A 82 30.15 23.00 12.71
C ASP A 82 28.84 23.43 13.37
N SER A 83 28.63 24.74 13.58
CA SER A 83 27.39 25.28 14.12
C SER A 83 26.19 25.11 13.17
N SER A 84 26.39 25.29 11.85
CA SER A 84 25.33 25.08 10.85
C SER A 84 24.93 23.61 10.76
N LEU A 85 25.90 22.69 10.74
CA LEU A 85 25.62 21.24 10.72
C LEU A 85 24.96 20.74 12.01
N ASN A 86 25.35 21.30 13.15
CA ASN A 86 24.73 21.00 14.45
C ASN A 86 23.32 21.60 14.60
N SER A 87 22.93 22.56 13.76
CA SER A 87 21.56 23.09 13.73
C SER A 87 20.58 22.11 13.08
N VAL A 88 21.05 21.26 12.17
CA VAL A 88 20.25 20.18 11.57
C VAL A 88 20.12 19.05 12.58
N LYS A 89 18.94 18.96 13.19
CA LYS A 89 18.60 17.97 14.22
C LYS A 89 17.34 17.22 13.83
N VAL A 90 17.42 15.90 13.91
CA VAL A 90 16.26 15.02 13.79
C VAL A 90 15.49 15.03 15.11
N ASN A 91 14.18 15.15 15.03
CA ASN A 91 13.29 15.05 16.18
C ASN A 91 13.04 13.56 16.47
N SER A 92 13.64 13.02 17.53
CA SER A 92 13.49 11.62 17.91
C SER A 92 12.04 11.24 18.26
N SER A 93 11.29 12.14 18.90
CA SER A 93 9.89 11.89 19.25
C SER A 93 9.02 11.72 18.01
N LEU A 94 9.31 12.47 16.94
CA LEU A 94 8.61 12.32 15.67
C LEU A 94 8.98 10.99 14.98
N VAL A 95 10.23 10.54 15.12
CA VAL A 95 10.65 9.23 14.60
C VAL A 95 9.90 8.12 15.34
N ASP A 96 9.84 8.16 16.67
CA ASP A 96 9.11 7.16 17.47
C ASP A 96 7.62 7.13 17.12
N GLU A 97 7.01 8.30 16.95
CA GLU A 97 5.61 8.41 16.53
C GLU A 97 5.37 7.82 15.13
N LEU A 98 6.21 8.16 14.15
CA LEU A 98 6.14 7.60 12.80
C LEU A 98 6.31 6.08 12.80
N LEU A 99 7.24 5.55 13.59
CA LEU A 99 7.45 4.11 13.73
C LEU A 99 6.22 3.42 14.33
N GLY A 100 5.64 4.00 15.38
CA GLY A 100 4.41 3.48 15.99
C GLY A 100 3.22 3.49 15.03
N CYS A 101 3.07 4.54 14.22
CA CYS A 101 1.96 4.67 13.27
C CYS A 101 2.12 3.77 12.03
N LEU A 102 3.35 3.61 11.52
CA LEU A 102 3.61 2.96 10.23
C LEU A 102 4.03 1.49 10.33
N LEU A 103 4.45 1.01 11.51
CA LEU A 103 4.97 -0.35 11.67
C LEU A 103 4.21 -1.18 12.73
N ASN A 104 3.11 -0.67 13.27
CA ASN A 104 2.27 -1.39 14.24
C ASN A 104 0.79 -1.26 13.87
N CYS A 105 -0.05 -2.20 14.31
CA CYS A 105 -1.50 -2.12 14.12
C CYS A 105 -2.22 -1.36 15.26
N GLU A 106 -1.57 -1.19 16.41
CA GLU A 106 -2.16 -0.56 17.60
C GLU A 106 -1.24 0.57 18.13
N PRO A 107 -1.64 1.86 18.03
CA PRO A 107 -2.83 2.38 17.34
C PRO A 107 -2.70 2.34 15.80
N GLY A 108 -1.49 2.12 15.27
CA GLY A 108 -1.20 2.11 13.84
C GLY A 108 -1.61 3.41 13.14
N LEU A 109 -2.29 3.29 12.00
CA LEU A 109 -2.78 4.42 11.23
C LEU A 109 -3.87 5.23 11.97
N SER A 110 -4.41 4.75 13.09
CA SER A 110 -5.33 5.53 13.93
C SER A 110 -4.62 6.44 14.93
N CYS A 111 -3.30 6.58 14.86
CA CYS A 111 -2.56 7.51 15.71
C CYS A 111 -2.90 8.98 15.39
N ASP A 112 -2.67 9.86 16.36
CA ASP A 112 -2.97 11.30 16.25
C ASP A 112 -2.25 11.97 15.06
N LEU A 113 -1.02 11.54 14.76
CA LEU A 113 -0.27 12.07 13.61
C LEU A 113 -0.96 11.77 12.29
N VAL A 114 -1.42 10.54 12.06
CA VAL A 114 -2.04 10.14 10.79
C VAL A 114 -3.44 10.75 10.65
N ASN A 115 -4.20 10.79 11.74
CA ASN A 115 -5.54 11.40 11.78
C ASN A 115 -5.52 12.92 11.51
N GLN A 116 -4.37 13.58 11.60
CA GLN A 116 -4.21 14.99 11.20
C GLN A 116 -4.08 15.20 9.70
N TYR A 117 -3.88 14.14 8.91
CA TYR A 117 -3.64 14.24 7.46
C TYR A 117 -4.65 13.48 6.61
N ILE A 118 -5.07 12.29 7.02
CA ILE A 118 -5.94 11.42 6.23
C ILE A 118 -7.04 10.81 7.08
N SER A 119 -8.06 10.27 6.41
CA SER A 119 -9.06 9.39 6.99
C SER A 119 -8.73 7.94 6.58
N PRO A 120 -8.00 7.18 7.42
CA PRO A 120 -7.56 5.83 7.06
C PRO A 120 -8.75 4.87 6.98
N SER A 121 -8.66 3.92 6.05
CA SER A 121 -9.64 2.84 5.85
C SER A 121 -9.37 1.64 6.77
N SER A 122 -8.12 1.48 7.20
CA SER A 122 -7.62 0.40 8.05
C SER A 122 -6.81 0.97 9.21
N THR A 123 -6.86 0.31 10.38
CA THR A 123 -5.97 0.65 11.50
C THR A 123 -4.55 0.13 11.27
N CYS A 124 -4.40 -1.04 10.66
CA CYS A 124 -3.09 -1.62 10.44
C CYS A 124 -2.48 -1.11 9.11
N PRO A 125 -1.25 -0.56 9.13
CA PRO A 125 -0.57 -0.10 7.93
C PRO A 125 -0.23 -1.29 7.03
N SER A 126 -0.53 -1.14 5.74
CA SER A 126 -0.08 -2.08 4.70
C SER A 126 0.92 -1.38 3.80
N HIS A 127 2.11 -1.97 3.68
CA HIS A 127 3.16 -1.54 2.74
C HIS A 127 3.10 -2.29 1.41
N TYR A 128 2.05 -3.10 1.21
CA TYR A 128 1.75 -3.68 -0.09
C TYR A 128 1.42 -2.57 -1.08
N VAL A 129 2.04 -2.62 -2.27
CA VAL A 129 1.93 -1.58 -3.30
C VAL A 129 0.52 -1.45 -3.91
N GLY A 130 -0.33 -2.45 -3.72
CA GLY A 130 -1.68 -2.48 -4.29
C GLY A 130 -1.69 -2.75 -5.79
N VAL A 131 -2.81 -2.42 -6.42
CA VAL A 131 -3.05 -2.66 -7.85
C VAL A 131 -3.55 -1.37 -8.50
N ILE A 132 -2.91 -0.97 -9.59
CA ILE A 132 -3.40 0.14 -10.43
C ILE A 132 -4.44 -0.44 -11.39
N GLN A 133 -5.70 -0.06 -11.21
CA GLN A 133 -6.82 -0.60 -12.00
C GLN A 133 -7.17 0.28 -13.21
N GLY A 134 -7.20 1.60 -13.02
CA GLY A 134 -7.61 2.56 -14.04
C GLY A 134 -6.46 3.20 -14.81
N ASP A 135 -6.79 4.27 -15.53
CA ASP A 135 -5.82 5.08 -16.28
C ASP A 135 -4.74 5.65 -15.35
N PRO A 136 -3.44 5.38 -15.60
CA PRO A 136 -2.37 5.86 -14.74
C PRO A 136 -2.06 7.36 -14.92
N SER A 137 -2.67 8.05 -15.89
CA SER A 137 -2.37 9.45 -16.21
C SER A 137 -2.79 10.42 -15.09
N GLU A 138 -3.85 10.09 -14.36
CA GLU A 138 -4.30 10.86 -13.20
C GLU A 138 -4.38 9.95 -11.95
N PRO A 139 -3.79 10.35 -10.81
CA PRO A 139 -3.84 9.55 -9.61
C PRO A 139 -5.27 9.52 -9.04
N PHE A 140 -5.97 8.42 -9.23
CA PHE A 140 -7.24 8.19 -8.55
C PHE A 140 -6.97 7.80 -7.09
N ILE A 141 -7.29 8.70 -6.16
CA ILE A 141 -7.06 8.52 -4.71
C ILE A 141 -7.65 7.20 -4.19
N GLY A 142 -8.76 6.73 -4.74
CA GLY A 142 -9.39 5.47 -4.32
C GLY A 142 -8.56 4.22 -4.60
N TYR A 143 -7.53 4.28 -5.45
CA TYR A 143 -6.57 3.18 -5.65
C TYR A 143 -5.28 3.34 -4.85
N VAL A 144 -5.10 4.48 -4.16
CA VAL A 144 -3.89 4.76 -3.38
C VAL A 144 -4.11 4.29 -1.95
N GLY A 145 -3.28 3.36 -1.49
CA GLY A 145 -3.33 2.86 -0.11
C GLY A 145 -3.11 3.95 0.94
N ASP A 146 -3.57 3.71 2.16
CA ASP A 146 -3.53 4.68 3.26
C ASP A 146 -2.12 5.20 3.56
N VAL A 147 -1.11 4.31 3.54
CA VAL A 147 0.29 4.68 3.83
C VAL A 147 0.83 5.69 2.80
N PRO A 148 0.80 5.45 1.48
CA PRO A 148 1.19 6.46 0.50
C PRO A 148 0.38 7.76 0.59
N ARG A 149 -0.94 7.70 0.87
CA ARG A 149 -1.78 8.89 1.05
C ARG A 149 -1.31 9.74 2.23
N PHE A 150 -0.99 9.10 3.36
CA PHE A 150 -0.42 9.76 4.53
C PHE A 150 0.96 10.36 4.22
N VAL A 151 1.87 9.56 3.64
CA VAL A 151 3.24 10.00 3.33
C VAL A 151 3.23 11.21 2.39
N TRP A 152 2.37 11.21 1.36
CA TRP A 152 2.23 12.34 0.44
C TRP A 152 1.79 13.61 1.17
N ASN A 153 0.74 13.54 2.01
CA ASN A 153 0.24 14.69 2.78
C ASN A 153 1.28 15.19 3.78
N PHE A 154 1.91 14.27 4.51
CA PHE A 154 2.94 14.56 5.51
C PHE A 154 4.17 15.22 4.86
N MET A 155 4.67 14.67 3.75
CA MET A 155 5.79 15.26 3.01
C MET A 155 5.44 16.63 2.44
N ALA A 156 4.25 16.79 1.87
CA ALA A 156 3.81 18.06 1.32
C ALA A 156 3.78 19.16 2.40
N ASP A 157 3.30 18.84 3.60
CA ASP A 157 3.28 19.76 4.74
C ASP A 157 4.69 20.07 5.25
N LYS A 158 5.53 19.05 5.50
CA LYS A 158 6.89 19.23 6.05
C LYS A 158 7.86 19.92 5.11
N THR A 159 7.64 19.81 3.80
CA THR A 159 8.46 20.48 2.77
C THR A 159 7.86 21.78 2.28
N SER A 160 6.73 22.21 2.84
CA SER A 160 6.03 23.38 2.36
C SER A 160 6.78 24.68 2.62
N GLY A 161 6.70 25.61 1.67
CA GLY A 161 7.01 27.02 1.92
C GLY A 161 5.90 27.69 2.73
N LEU A 162 6.26 28.59 3.66
CA LEU A 162 5.31 29.39 4.44
C LEU A 162 4.40 30.22 3.53
N LEU A 163 3.20 29.75 3.27
CA LEU A 163 2.12 30.60 2.77
C LEU A 163 1.47 31.32 3.94
N LYS A 164 1.66 32.64 3.99
CA LYS A 164 0.85 33.51 4.82
C LYS A 164 -0.55 33.58 4.19
N ASN A 165 -1.53 32.98 4.86
CA ASN A 165 -2.97 33.02 4.55
C ASN A 165 -3.38 32.25 3.29
N VAL A 166 -3.79 30.99 3.46
CA VAL A 166 -4.52 30.29 2.39
C VAL A 166 -5.83 29.74 2.91
N GLY A 167 -6.89 30.04 2.16
CA GLY A 167 -8.24 29.58 2.45
C GLY A 167 -8.39 28.07 2.27
N PRO A 168 -9.55 27.51 2.65
CA PRO A 168 -9.84 26.10 2.47
C PRO A 168 -9.82 25.73 0.98
N CYS A 169 -9.18 24.62 0.63
CA CYS A 169 -9.25 24.04 -0.71
C CYS A 169 -10.17 22.82 -0.70
N SER A 170 -10.95 22.69 -1.78
CA SER A 170 -11.81 21.53 -1.99
C SER A 170 -11.17 20.50 -2.92
N GLU A 171 -10.35 20.89 -3.89
CA GLU A 171 -9.70 19.94 -4.81
C GLU A 171 -8.33 20.41 -5.30
N ASN A 172 -8.13 21.71 -5.55
CA ASN A 172 -6.89 22.18 -6.20
C ASN A 172 -6.44 23.56 -5.73
N CYS A 173 -5.12 23.72 -5.65
CA CYS A 173 -4.38 24.94 -5.32
C CYS A 173 -3.47 25.41 -6.48
N SER A 174 -3.75 24.98 -7.71
CA SER A 174 -2.92 25.27 -8.89
C SER A 174 -2.77 26.76 -9.18
N GLN A 175 -3.77 27.58 -8.85
CA GLN A 175 -3.68 29.04 -9.01
C GLN A 175 -2.58 29.66 -8.14
N THR A 176 -2.23 29.03 -7.02
CA THR A 176 -1.16 29.46 -6.11
C THR A 176 0.12 28.64 -6.29
N GLY A 177 0.19 27.76 -7.30
CA GLY A 177 1.31 26.84 -7.51
C GLY A 177 1.48 25.82 -6.39
N GLY A 178 0.43 25.61 -5.59
CA GLY A 178 0.44 24.72 -4.43
C GLY A 178 -0.35 23.45 -4.65
N VAL A 179 -0.35 22.61 -3.62
CA VAL A 179 -1.11 21.36 -3.51
C VAL A 179 -2.10 21.45 -2.35
N CYS A 180 -3.23 20.75 -2.47
CA CYS A 180 -4.23 20.69 -1.41
C CYS A 180 -3.94 19.48 -0.50
N ILE A 181 -3.67 19.72 0.78
CA ILE A 181 -3.42 18.66 1.78
C ILE A 181 -4.56 18.60 2.81
N LYS A 182 -4.68 17.51 3.55
CA LYS A 182 -5.64 17.32 4.67
C LYS A 182 -7.13 17.38 4.26
N GLN A 183 -7.44 17.20 2.98
CA GLN A 183 -8.80 17.30 2.45
C GLN A 183 -9.76 16.26 3.04
N GLU A 184 -9.26 15.07 3.39
CA GLU A 184 -10.09 13.90 3.73
C GLU A 184 -10.80 13.97 5.08
N ILE A 185 -10.39 14.86 5.98
CA ILE A 185 -10.90 14.89 7.36
C ILE A 185 -12.26 15.59 7.41
N ASP A 186 -12.33 16.81 6.88
CA ASP A 186 -13.54 17.67 6.96
C ASP A 186 -14.04 18.13 5.58
N GLY A 187 -13.54 17.54 4.49
CA GLY A 187 -13.77 18.02 3.13
C GLY A 187 -13.17 19.41 2.86
N LYS A 188 -12.34 19.90 3.77
CA LYS A 188 -11.68 21.21 3.73
C LYS A 188 -10.17 21.00 3.89
N GLY A 189 -9.46 20.99 2.78
CA GLY A 189 -8.01 20.93 2.78
C GLY A 189 -7.38 22.30 3.02
N ILE A 190 -6.05 22.30 3.14
CA ILE A 190 -5.21 23.49 3.25
C ILE A 190 -4.28 23.51 2.05
N CYS A 191 -4.16 24.66 1.38
CA CYS A 191 -3.20 24.83 0.30
C CYS A 191 -1.79 25.08 0.84
N VAL A 192 -0.82 24.34 0.32
CA VAL A 192 0.60 24.51 0.64
C VAL A 192 1.44 24.54 -0.64
N ILE A 193 2.50 25.35 -0.68
CA ILE A 193 3.48 25.32 -1.79
C ILE A 193 4.44 24.19 -1.49
N SER A 194 4.28 23.07 -2.20
CA SER A 194 5.17 21.92 -2.13
C SER A 194 5.38 21.35 -3.53
N THR A 195 6.53 20.71 -3.73
CA THR A 195 6.88 19.99 -4.97
C THR A 195 6.46 18.52 -4.91
N THR A 196 5.80 18.09 -3.84
CA THR A 196 5.35 16.71 -3.63
C THR A 196 4.25 16.35 -4.62
N ARG A 197 4.45 15.27 -5.39
CA ARG A 197 3.52 14.79 -6.41
C ARG A 197 3.48 13.27 -6.44
N TYR A 198 2.33 12.72 -6.85
CA TYR A 198 2.28 11.31 -7.20
C TYR A 198 2.98 11.05 -8.52
N VAL A 199 3.63 9.89 -8.62
CA VAL A 199 4.22 9.38 -9.86
C VAL A 199 3.69 7.96 -10.04
N PRO A 200 3.00 7.65 -11.14
CA PRO A 200 2.51 6.30 -11.37
C PRO A 200 3.71 5.34 -11.52
N ALA A 201 3.69 4.26 -10.76
CA ALA A 201 4.75 3.27 -10.71
C ALA A 201 4.20 1.91 -11.14
N TYR A 202 4.45 1.54 -12.40
CA TYR A 202 4.06 0.26 -12.99
C TYR A 202 5.09 -0.14 -14.04
N SER A 203 5.07 -1.41 -14.46
CA SER A 203 6.01 -1.91 -15.46
C SER A 203 5.86 -1.16 -16.79
N THR A 204 6.97 -0.79 -17.42
CA THR A 204 7.00 -0.21 -18.77
C THR A 204 6.47 -1.17 -19.84
N ARG A 205 6.36 -2.46 -19.51
CA ARG A 205 5.73 -3.48 -20.36
C ARG A 205 4.22 -3.55 -20.19
N LEU A 206 3.62 -2.71 -19.36
CA LEU A 206 2.18 -2.58 -19.25
C LEU A 206 1.74 -1.28 -19.91
N LYS A 207 0.63 -1.35 -20.64
CA LYS A 207 0.00 -0.18 -21.24
C LYS A 207 -1.49 -0.19 -20.94
N TYR A 208 -2.04 0.95 -20.56
CA TYR A 208 -3.47 1.12 -20.39
C TYR A 208 -4.08 1.62 -21.71
N GLU A 209 -4.97 0.84 -22.30
CA GLU A 209 -5.71 1.19 -23.52
C GLU A 209 -7.13 0.63 -23.45
N ALA A 210 -8.11 1.37 -23.97
CA ALA A 210 -9.50 0.92 -24.09
C ALA A 210 -10.07 0.31 -22.78
N GLU A 211 -9.87 1.02 -21.67
CA GLU A 211 -10.33 0.61 -20.32
C GLU A 211 -9.72 -0.69 -19.79
N GLY A 212 -8.54 -1.09 -20.30
CA GLY A 212 -7.86 -2.28 -19.85
C GLY A 212 -6.34 -2.19 -19.90
N TRP A 213 -5.69 -3.04 -19.10
CA TRP A 213 -4.24 -3.21 -19.14
C TRP A 213 -3.85 -4.29 -20.14
N ILE A 214 -2.96 -3.93 -21.06
CA ILE A 214 -2.35 -4.86 -22.02
C ILE A 214 -0.86 -5.07 -21.69
N VAL A 215 -0.41 -6.31 -21.85
CA VAL A 215 1.00 -6.67 -21.71
C VAL A 215 1.69 -6.51 -23.05
N LEU A 216 2.71 -5.65 -23.09
CA LEU A 216 3.54 -5.43 -24.26
C LEU A 216 4.59 -6.56 -24.39
N PRO A 217 4.89 -7.01 -25.62
CA PRO A 217 5.96 -7.95 -25.86
C PRO A 217 7.31 -7.32 -25.48
N PRO A 218 8.29 -8.13 -25.04
CA PRO A 218 9.61 -7.61 -24.72
C PRO A 218 10.26 -7.04 -25.98
N ASN A 219 10.82 -5.83 -25.87
CA ASN A 219 11.53 -5.18 -26.97
C ASN A 219 13.04 -5.38 -26.78
N SER A 220 13.68 -6.14 -27.67
CA SER A 220 15.13 -6.39 -27.61
C SER A 220 15.99 -5.13 -27.74
N SER A 221 15.44 -4.05 -28.31
CA SER A 221 16.11 -2.76 -28.44
C SER A 221 16.08 -1.92 -27.16
N ASP A 222 15.29 -2.32 -26.16
CA ASP A 222 15.23 -1.72 -24.85
C ASP A 222 15.60 -2.79 -23.79
N PRO A 223 16.90 -2.94 -23.45
CA PRO A 223 17.34 -3.93 -22.47
C PRO A 223 16.71 -3.75 -21.10
N MET A 224 16.38 -2.50 -20.71
CA MET A 224 15.74 -2.22 -19.42
C MET A 224 14.27 -2.64 -19.44
N GLY A 225 13.52 -2.24 -20.47
CA GLY A 225 12.14 -2.68 -20.67
C GLY A 225 12.02 -4.19 -20.86
N ALA A 226 12.97 -4.84 -21.53
CA ALA A 226 12.98 -6.30 -21.67
C ALA A 226 13.16 -7.04 -20.34
N ALA A 227 13.94 -6.47 -19.41
CA ALA A 227 14.18 -7.02 -18.08
C ALA A 227 13.17 -6.54 -17.02
N ASP A 228 12.26 -5.63 -17.38
CA ASP A 228 11.31 -5.04 -16.45
C ASP A 228 10.25 -6.08 -16.03
N PRO A 229 10.06 -6.32 -14.72
CA PRO A 229 9.19 -7.39 -14.24
C PRO A 229 7.72 -7.04 -14.43
N ILE A 230 6.94 -8.05 -14.82
CA ILE A 230 5.48 -7.94 -14.88
C ILE A 230 4.90 -8.73 -13.73
N TRP A 231 4.24 -8.01 -12.83
CA TRP A 231 3.43 -8.58 -11.74
C TRP A 231 1.99 -8.13 -11.91
N THR A 232 1.07 -9.09 -11.96
CA THR A 232 -0.36 -8.85 -12.01
C THR A 232 -1.04 -9.64 -10.91
N GLU A 233 -1.95 -8.99 -10.20
CA GLU A 233 -2.75 -9.62 -9.16
C GLU A 233 -4.08 -10.11 -9.76
N SER A 234 -4.58 -11.25 -9.27
CA SER A 234 -5.86 -11.81 -9.71
C SER A 234 -7.03 -11.01 -9.17
N ASN A 235 -8.10 -10.84 -9.94
CA ASN A 235 -9.33 -10.24 -9.43
C ASN A 235 -10.13 -11.25 -8.60
N TRP A 236 -10.60 -10.87 -7.42
CA TRP A 236 -11.55 -11.64 -6.61
C TRP A 236 -12.81 -10.82 -6.32
N ASN A 237 -13.92 -11.49 -6.05
CA ASN A 237 -15.17 -10.81 -5.67
C ASN A 237 -15.24 -10.59 -4.16
N THR A 238 -15.21 -11.66 -3.36
CA THR A 238 -15.21 -11.57 -1.90
C THR A 238 -14.44 -12.74 -1.32
N ILE A 239 -13.45 -12.43 -0.48
CA ILE A 239 -12.72 -13.42 0.31
C ILE A 239 -13.42 -13.47 1.67
N SER A 240 -13.94 -14.64 2.05
CA SER A 240 -14.60 -14.82 3.35
C SER A 240 -14.23 -16.17 3.96
N LEU A 241 -14.10 -16.19 5.28
CA LEU A 241 -13.89 -17.39 6.06
C LEU A 241 -15.16 -17.65 6.89
N ARG A 242 -15.71 -18.86 6.79
CA ARG A 242 -16.85 -19.29 7.58
C ARG A 242 -16.57 -20.62 8.24
N VAL A 243 -16.93 -20.73 9.52
CA VAL A 243 -16.81 -21.96 10.30
C VAL A 243 -18.21 -22.40 10.70
N TYR A 244 -18.56 -23.65 10.40
CA TYR A 244 -19.85 -24.22 10.73
C TYR A 244 -19.71 -25.73 10.96
N SER A 245 -20.60 -26.28 11.80
CA SER A 245 -20.68 -27.73 12.00
C SER A 245 -21.35 -28.38 10.81
N VAL A 246 -20.77 -29.45 10.28
CA VAL A 246 -21.35 -30.25 9.20
C VAL A 246 -22.09 -31.43 9.81
N GLN A 247 -23.33 -31.67 9.37
CA GLN A 247 -24.12 -32.82 9.80
C GLN A 247 -23.66 -34.09 9.08
N GLY A 248 -23.86 -35.26 9.69
CA GLY A 248 -23.44 -36.53 9.10
C GLY A 248 -24.27 -36.86 7.84
N ALA A 249 -23.60 -37.30 6.77
CA ALA A 249 -24.24 -37.59 5.48
C ALA A 249 -25.41 -38.59 5.58
N ALA A 250 -25.34 -39.55 6.52
CA ALA A 250 -26.43 -40.51 6.76
C ALA A 250 -27.74 -39.82 7.21
N TYR A 251 -27.62 -38.75 7.99
CA TYR A 251 -28.78 -37.97 8.41
C TYR A 251 -29.37 -37.19 7.22
N ASP A 252 -28.53 -36.58 6.38
CA ASP A 252 -28.98 -35.86 5.19
C ASP A 252 -29.72 -36.79 4.22
N HIS A 253 -29.18 -37.99 4.00
CA HIS A 253 -29.84 -39.03 3.20
C HIS A 253 -31.17 -39.49 3.81
N LEU A 254 -31.22 -39.67 5.13
CA LEU A 254 -32.46 -40.04 5.81
C LEU A 254 -33.53 -38.96 5.63
N ILE A 255 -33.18 -37.68 5.87
CA ILE A 255 -34.11 -36.56 5.71
C ILE A 255 -34.59 -36.45 4.26
N LEU A 256 -33.71 -36.64 3.28
CA LEU A 256 -34.09 -36.64 1.87
C LEU A 256 -35.08 -37.77 1.54
N VAL A 257 -34.81 -39.00 1.99
CA VAL A 257 -35.68 -40.16 1.75
C VAL A 257 -37.04 -39.99 2.43
N VAL A 258 -37.04 -39.54 3.68
CA VAL A 258 -38.28 -39.24 4.42
C VAL A 258 -39.08 -38.15 3.70
N GLY A 259 -38.43 -37.09 3.23
CA GLY A 259 -39.06 -36.03 2.45
C GLY A 259 -39.74 -36.55 1.18
N VAL A 260 -39.04 -37.35 0.37
CA VAL A 260 -39.58 -37.96 -0.85
C VAL A 260 -40.77 -38.89 -0.53
N ALA A 261 -40.67 -39.69 0.53
CA ALA A 261 -41.74 -40.60 0.94
C ALA A 261 -43.01 -39.83 1.34
N VAL A 262 -42.89 -38.77 2.14
CA VAL A 262 -44.03 -37.93 2.53
C VAL A 262 -44.69 -37.28 1.32
N THR A 263 -43.90 -36.75 0.38
CA THR A 263 -44.44 -36.12 -0.85
C THR A 263 -45.18 -37.13 -1.72
N THR A 264 -44.62 -38.31 -1.95
CA THR A 264 -45.25 -39.35 -2.78
C THR A 264 -46.52 -39.90 -2.13
N LEU A 265 -46.49 -40.19 -0.84
CA LEU A 265 -47.67 -40.64 -0.10
C LEU A 265 -48.77 -39.59 -0.10
N SER A 266 -48.43 -38.32 0.11
CA SER A 266 -49.41 -37.22 0.07
C SER A 266 -50.05 -37.10 -1.33
N TYR A 267 -49.26 -37.22 -2.40
CA TYR A 267 -49.76 -37.20 -3.77
C TYR A 267 -50.72 -38.36 -4.05
N LEU A 268 -50.34 -39.59 -3.67
CA LEU A 268 -51.19 -40.77 -3.80
C LEU A 268 -52.48 -40.64 -2.99
N LEU A 269 -52.41 -40.10 -1.78
CA LEU A 269 -53.55 -39.88 -0.91
C LEU A 269 -54.51 -38.83 -1.50
N ILE A 270 -53.99 -37.76 -2.11
CA ILE A 270 -54.80 -36.78 -2.84
C ILE A 270 -55.51 -37.43 -4.03
N ILE A 271 -54.80 -38.23 -4.85
CA ILE A 271 -55.42 -38.95 -5.96
C ILE A 271 -56.55 -39.85 -5.44
N PHE A 272 -56.29 -40.60 -4.37
CA PHE A 272 -57.26 -41.50 -3.78
C PHE A 272 -58.50 -40.77 -3.26
N ILE A 273 -58.31 -39.67 -2.51
CA ILE A 273 -59.43 -38.86 -2.00
C ILE A 273 -60.21 -38.22 -3.15
N LYS A 274 -59.54 -37.69 -4.18
CA LYS A 274 -60.23 -37.15 -5.37
C LYS A 274 -61.07 -38.21 -6.07
N ALA A 275 -60.52 -39.41 -6.28
CA ALA A 275 -61.25 -40.52 -6.88
C ALA A 275 -62.45 -40.95 -6.01
N PHE A 276 -62.26 -41.01 -4.69
CA PHE A 276 -63.33 -41.35 -3.75
C PHE A 276 -64.45 -40.30 -3.75
N LEU A 277 -64.10 -39.02 -3.70
CA LEU A 277 -65.07 -37.92 -3.74
C LEU A 277 -65.82 -37.84 -5.08
N ALA A 278 -65.14 -38.00 -6.21
CA ALA A 278 -65.79 -38.04 -7.52
C ALA A 278 -66.81 -39.19 -7.60
N LYS A 279 -66.43 -40.38 -7.10
CA LYS A 279 -67.32 -41.54 -7.04
C LYS A 279 -68.49 -41.34 -6.06
N ALA A 280 -68.27 -40.70 -4.92
CA ALA A 280 -69.30 -40.42 -3.92
C ALA A 280 -70.29 -39.33 -4.35
N LEU A 281 -69.82 -38.34 -5.11
CA LEU A 281 -70.64 -37.24 -5.63
C LEU A 281 -71.36 -37.56 -6.94
N LYS A 282 -71.18 -38.77 -7.50
CA LYS A 282 -71.75 -39.20 -8.80
C LYS A 282 -71.54 -38.18 -9.92
N GLN A 283 -70.37 -37.56 -9.96
CA GLN A 283 -69.91 -36.85 -11.15
C GLN A 283 -69.25 -37.91 -12.03
N ASP A 284 -69.99 -38.42 -13.01
CA ASP A 284 -69.42 -39.19 -14.13
C ASP A 284 -68.47 -38.30 -14.96
#